data_AF-F0G816-F1
#
_entry.id   AF-F0G816-F1
#
_cell.length_a   1.000
_cell.length_b   1.000
_cell.length_c   1.000
_cell.angle_alpha   90.00
_cell.angle_beta   90.00
_cell.angle_gamma   90.00
#
_symmetry.space_group_name_H-M   'P 1'
#
loop_
_entity.id
_entity.type
_entity.pdbx_description
1 polymer ?
#
loop_
_entity_poly.entity_id
_entity_poly.type
_entity_poly.pdbx_seq_one_letter_code
_entity_poly.pdbx_strand_id
1 'polypeptide(L)'
;MRACSKSAWPPRLVTVPGLHGSEGAHWQTWLERQFPRSLRVEQYDWDAPDLARWAQSVRALLERERGPFVLAAHSFGCLAAAHALAQWPQAADVAGVLLVAPASPHKFTFAGPFDARRLAVPSIVIG
;
A
#
# COMPACT_ATOMS: atom_id res chain seq x y z
N MET A 1 -12.57 -18.76 -13.24
CA MET A 1 -13.26 -18.11 -12.10
C MET A 1 -12.46 -18.40 -10.84
N ARG A 2 -11.64 -17.47 -10.36
CA ARG A 2 -10.96 -17.66 -9.06
C ARG A 2 -12.01 -17.43 -7.98
N ALA A 3 -12.36 -18.48 -7.26
CA ALA A 3 -13.25 -18.39 -6.12
C ALA A 3 -12.68 -17.34 -5.16
N CYS A 4 -13.51 -16.39 -4.75
CA CYS A 4 -13.21 -15.53 -3.63
C CYS A 4 -13.06 -16.47 -2.42
N SER A 5 -11.83 -16.81 -2.05
CA SER A 5 -11.55 -17.53 -0.82
C SER A 5 -12.05 -16.61 0.29
N LYS A 6 -13.25 -16.89 0.79
CA LYS A 6 -13.81 -16.20 1.94
C LYS A 6 -12.94 -16.61 3.12
N SER A 7 -11.86 -15.86 3.35
CA SER A 7 -11.17 -15.87 4.62
C SER A 7 -12.22 -15.76 5.71
N ALA A 8 -12.14 -16.61 6.72
CA ALA A 8 -13.04 -16.58 7.87
C ALA A 8 -12.87 -15.32 8.73
N TRP A 9 -11.86 -14.49 8.45
CA TRP A 9 -11.43 -13.36 9.27
C TRP A 9 -11.56 -12.04 8.48
N PRO A 10 -12.07 -10.96 9.09
CA PRO A 10 -12.19 -9.67 8.43
C PRO A 10 -10.79 -9.14 8.08
N PRO A 11 -10.62 -8.49 6.91
CA PRO A 11 -9.33 -7.98 6.50
C PRO A 11 -8.80 -6.91 7.44
N ARG A 12 -7.49 -6.92 7.65
CA ARG A 12 -6.79 -5.89 8.43
C ARG A 12 -6.44 -4.72 7.53
N LEU A 13 -6.68 -3.51 8.02
CA LEU A 13 -6.27 -2.28 7.34
C LEU A 13 -4.75 -2.15 7.40
N VAL A 14 -4.14 -1.86 6.26
CA VAL A 14 -2.71 -1.51 6.14
C VAL A 14 -2.61 -0.15 5.48
N THR A 15 -2.11 0.86 6.21
CA THR A 15 -1.86 2.18 5.64
C THR A 15 -0.47 2.23 5.00
N VAL A 16 -0.39 2.85 3.82
CA VAL A 16 0.87 3.08 3.10
C VAL A 16 1.03 4.58 2.90
N PRO A 17 1.70 5.29 3.83
CA PRO A 17 1.90 6.73 3.72
C PRO A 17 2.78 7.12 2.53
N GLY A 18 2.68 8.38 2.13
CA GLY A 18 3.57 9.00 1.15
C GLY A 18 4.79 9.65 1.79
N LEU A 19 5.41 10.59 1.07
CA LEU A 19 6.48 11.44 1.60
C LEU A 19 6.06 12.14 2.90
N HIS A 20 7.02 12.29 3.81
CA HIS A 20 6.85 12.88 5.14
C HIS A 20 5.86 12.10 6.04
N GLY A 21 5.46 10.90 5.62
CA GLY A 21 4.54 10.05 6.36
C GLY A 21 3.11 10.60 6.41
N SER A 22 2.43 10.24 7.49
CA SER A 22 1.04 10.62 7.77
C SER A 22 0.92 11.02 9.22
N GLU A 23 1.07 12.31 9.50
CA GLU A 23 1.07 12.84 10.86
C GLU A 23 -0.34 12.93 11.47
N GLY A 24 -0.45 13.55 12.66
CA GLY A 24 -1.62 13.46 13.54
C GLY A 24 -2.97 13.85 12.93
N ALA A 25 -3.00 14.84 12.03
CA ALA A 25 -4.21 15.32 11.37
C ALA A 25 -4.51 14.60 10.04
N HIS A 26 -3.60 13.73 9.58
CA HIS A 26 -3.75 13.04 8.31
C HIS A 26 -4.84 11.96 8.39
N TRP A 27 -5.61 11.78 7.31
CA TRP A 27 -6.75 10.84 7.28
C TRP A 27 -6.33 9.38 7.50
N GLN A 28 -5.13 8.98 7.08
CA GLN A 28 -4.60 7.64 7.39
C GLN A 28 -4.42 7.44 8.90
N THR A 29 -3.89 8.44 9.61
CA THR A 29 -3.77 8.41 11.08
C THR A 29 -5.14 8.38 11.75
N TRP A 30 -6.10 9.13 11.22
CA TRP A 30 -7.48 9.07 11.70
C TRP A 30 -8.07 7.66 11.51
N LEU A 31 -7.89 7.03 10.35
CA LEU A 31 -8.33 5.66 10.08
C LEU A 31 -7.68 4.65 11.02
N GLU A 32 -6.37 4.73 11.25
CA GLU A 32 -5.66 3.84 12.18
C GLU A 32 -6.25 3.88 13.59
N ARG A 33 -6.68 5.07 14.03
CA ARG A 33 -7.41 5.22 15.31
C ARG A 33 -8.80 4.57 15.30
N GLN A 34 -9.46 4.50 14.15
CA GLN A 34 -10.76 3.83 14.01
C GLN A 34 -10.63 2.30 13.93
N PHE A 35 -9.47 1.80 13.50
CA PHE A 35 -9.19 0.37 13.32
C PHE A 35 -8.00 -0.05 14.18
N PRO A 36 -8.16 -0.37 15.47
CA PRO A 36 -7.04 -0.59 16.41
C PRO A 36 -6.03 -1.69 16.03
N ARG A 37 -6.39 -2.59 15.11
CA ARG A 37 -5.51 -3.66 14.59
C ARG A 37 -4.88 -3.31 13.23
N SER A 38 -5.04 -2.07 12.79
CA SER A 38 -4.42 -1.57 11.58
C SER A 38 -2.90 -1.61 11.71
N LEU A 39 -2.24 -1.76 10.59
CA LEU A 39 -0.80 -1.67 10.47
C LEU A 39 -0.45 -0.45 9.63
N ARG A 40 0.68 0.17 9.93
CA ARG A 40 1.31 1.19 9.09
C ARG A 40 2.57 0.62 8.48
N VAL A 41 2.74 0.79 7.17
CA VAL A 41 4.02 0.51 6.53
C VAL A 41 5.00 1.58 6.95
N GLU A 42 6.05 1.19 7.67
CA GLU A 42 7.17 2.06 7.99
C GLU A 42 8.17 2.07 6.83
N GLN A 43 8.64 3.26 6.48
CA GLN A 43 9.63 3.45 5.42
C GLN A 43 11.02 3.65 6.02
N TYR A 44 12.05 3.30 5.24
CA TYR A 44 13.44 3.45 5.67
C TYR A 44 13.81 4.92 5.90
N ASP A 45 13.36 5.79 5.00
CA ASP A 45 13.55 7.24 5.04
C ASP A 45 12.29 7.87 4.45
N TRP A 46 11.63 8.72 5.22
CA TRP A 46 10.36 9.37 4.85
C TRP A 46 10.55 10.58 3.92
N ASP A 47 11.77 11.12 3.86
CA ASP A 47 12.13 12.32 3.10
C ASP A 47 12.86 11.97 1.79
N ALA A 48 13.43 10.76 1.71
CA ALA A 48 14.09 10.23 0.52
C ALA A 48 13.23 9.15 -0.17
N PRO A 49 12.43 9.50 -1.20
CA PRO A 49 11.61 8.52 -1.89
C PRO A 49 12.50 7.57 -2.72
N ASP A 50 12.34 6.27 -2.50
CA ASP A 50 12.95 5.19 -3.29
C ASP A 50 11.88 4.13 -3.52
N LEU A 51 11.43 4.00 -4.77
CA LEU A 51 10.30 3.17 -5.13
C LEU A 51 10.55 1.68 -4.80
N ALA A 52 11.76 1.19 -5.05
CA ALA A 52 12.09 -0.22 -4.83
C ALA A 52 12.16 -0.54 -3.32
N ARG A 53 12.82 0.33 -2.54
CA ARG A 53 12.90 0.18 -1.08
C ARG A 53 11.53 0.33 -0.43
N TRP A 54 10.74 1.30 -0.85
CA TRP A 54 9.42 1.52 -0.28
C TRP A 54 8.45 0.38 -0.63
N ALA A 55 8.51 -0.15 -1.85
CA ALA A 55 7.78 -1.34 -2.22
C ALA A 55 8.23 -2.57 -1.42
N GLN A 56 9.53 -2.69 -1.13
CA GLN A 56 10.06 -3.75 -0.27
C GLN A 56 9.52 -3.65 1.16
N SER A 57 9.39 -2.45 1.73
CA SER A 57 8.78 -2.25 3.06
C SER A 57 7.32 -2.71 3.08
N VAL A 58 6.55 -2.41 2.03
CA VAL A 58 5.18 -2.91 1.87
C VAL A 58 5.16 -4.44 1.89
N ARG A 59 5.98 -5.09 1.05
CA ARG A 59 6.05 -6.57 1.00
C ARG A 59 6.47 -7.16 2.34
N ALA A 60 7.53 -6.64 2.95
CA ALA A 60 8.06 -7.15 4.21
C ALA A 60 7.04 -7.08 5.35
N LEU A 61 6.22 -6.02 5.41
CA LEU A 61 5.12 -5.93 6.36
C LEU A 61 4.07 -7.01 6.09
N LEU A 62 3.62 -7.16 4.83
CA LEU A 62 2.59 -8.13 4.48
C LEU A 62 3.04 -9.58 4.65
N GLU A 63 4.33 -9.88 4.42
CA GLU A 63 4.92 -11.21 4.60
C GLU A 63 5.11 -11.59 6.08
N ARG A 64 5.40 -10.60 6.94
CA ARG A 64 5.55 -10.82 8.39
C ARG A 64 4.20 -11.07 9.09
N GLU A 65 3.13 -10.56 8.50
CA GLU A 65 1.80 -10.57 9.09
C GLU A 65 0.91 -11.61 8.41
N ARG A 66 -0.19 -12.01 9.05
CA ARG A 66 -1.17 -12.92 8.44
C ARG A 66 -2.37 -12.13 7.92
N GLY A 67 -2.67 -12.32 6.64
CA GLY A 67 -3.83 -11.73 5.96
C GLY A 67 -5.17 -12.33 6.39
N PRO A 68 -6.28 -11.86 5.80
CA PRO A 68 -6.33 -10.97 4.63
C PRO A 68 -6.09 -9.49 4.97
N PHE A 69 -5.71 -8.71 3.96
CA PHE A 69 -5.40 -7.28 4.09
C PHE A 69 -6.24 -6.40 3.16
N VAL A 70 -6.50 -5.17 3.59
CA VAL A 70 -6.94 -4.07 2.71
C VAL A 70 -5.94 -2.94 2.85
N LEU A 71 -5.38 -2.49 1.74
CA LEU A 71 -4.39 -1.40 1.73
C LEU A 71 -5.07 -0.06 1.50
N ALA A 72 -4.65 0.96 2.26
CA ALA A 72 -5.00 2.37 2.02
C ALA A 72 -3.71 3.17 1.82
N ALA A 73 -3.37 3.42 0.57
CA ALA A 73 -2.16 4.11 0.16
C ALA A 73 -2.42 5.57 -0.20
N HIS A 74 -1.43 6.43 0.04
CA HIS A 74 -1.50 7.87 -0.25
C HIS A 74 -0.29 8.35 -1.05
N SER A 75 -0.51 9.21 -2.05
CA SER A 75 0.56 9.93 -2.78
C SER A 75 1.67 8.99 -3.29
N PHE A 76 2.93 9.18 -2.89
CA PHE A 76 4.04 8.30 -3.28
C PHE A 76 3.87 6.87 -2.76
N GLY A 77 3.19 6.68 -1.62
CA GLY A 77 2.81 5.37 -1.11
C GLY A 77 1.91 4.58 -2.07
N CYS A 78 1.13 5.26 -2.93
CA CYS A 78 0.36 4.59 -4.00
C CYS A 78 1.28 3.90 -5.02
N LEU A 79 2.37 4.57 -5.41
CA LEU A 79 3.35 4.00 -6.34
C LEU A 79 4.05 2.80 -5.70
N ALA A 80 4.48 2.93 -4.45
CA ALA A 80 5.10 1.84 -3.69
C ALA A 80 4.16 0.63 -3.55
N ALA A 81 2.90 0.85 -3.16
CA ALA A 81 1.91 -0.21 -3.04
C ALA A 81 1.63 -0.91 -4.38
N ALA A 82 1.41 -0.13 -5.45
CA ALA A 82 1.19 -0.70 -6.78
C ALA A 82 2.40 -1.50 -7.28
N HIS A 83 3.62 -0.99 -7.08
CA HIS A 83 4.85 -1.66 -7.46
C HIS A 83 5.06 -2.97 -6.67
N ALA A 84 4.80 -2.94 -5.35
CA ALA A 84 4.85 -4.13 -4.50
C ALA A 84 3.85 -5.21 -4.98
N LEU A 85 2.58 -4.84 -5.17
CA LEU A 85 1.52 -5.76 -5.57
C LEU A 85 1.70 -6.32 -6.98
N ALA A 86 2.31 -5.56 -7.90
CA ALA A 86 2.58 -6.02 -9.26
C ALA A 86 3.69 -7.09 -9.34
N GLN A 87 4.57 -7.16 -8.34
CA GLN A 87 5.74 -8.06 -8.31
C GLN A 87 5.64 -9.16 -7.26
N TRP A 88 4.55 -9.22 -6.49
CA TRP A 88 4.43 -10.12 -5.35
C TRP A 88 3.45 -11.27 -5.64
N PRO A 89 3.94 -12.53 -5.75
CA PRO A 89 3.10 -13.70 -6.03
C PRO A 89 2.01 -13.96 -4.98
N GLN A 90 2.26 -13.58 -3.71
CA GLN A 90 1.33 -13.75 -2.60
C GLN A 90 0.32 -12.60 -2.45
N ALA A 91 0.16 -11.73 -3.47
CA ALA A 91 -0.88 -10.70 -3.49
C ALA A 91 -2.32 -11.23 -3.31
N ALA A 92 -2.53 -12.55 -3.35
CA ALA A 92 -3.80 -13.20 -3.04
C ALA A 92 -4.32 -12.92 -1.61
N ASP A 93 -3.45 -12.58 -0.66
CA ASP A 93 -3.86 -12.20 0.70
C ASP A 93 -4.35 -10.74 0.79
N VAL A 94 -4.23 -9.96 -0.29
CA VAL A 94 -4.74 -8.59 -0.36
C VAL A 94 -6.13 -8.58 -1.00
N ALA A 95 -7.14 -8.34 -0.18
CA ALA A 95 -8.55 -8.29 -0.59
C ALA A 95 -8.85 -7.06 -1.47
N GLY A 96 -8.07 -5.99 -1.34
CA GLY A 96 -8.14 -4.82 -2.21
C GLY A 96 -7.21 -3.69 -1.78
N VAL A 97 -7.07 -2.69 -2.65
CA VAL A 97 -6.25 -1.51 -2.41
C VAL A 97 -7.01 -0.22 -2.77
N LEU A 98 -6.94 0.75 -1.88
CA LEU A 98 -7.38 2.12 -2.09
C LEU A 98 -6.16 3.00 -2.36
N LEU A 99 -6.12 3.66 -3.50
CA LEU A 99 -5.02 4.53 -3.95
C LEU A 99 -5.51 5.99 -3.96
N VAL A 100 -5.15 6.77 -2.94
CA VAL A 100 -5.63 8.14 -2.74
C VAL A 100 -4.58 9.16 -3.15
N ALA A 101 -4.99 10.14 -3.95
CA ALA A 101 -4.17 11.17 -4.56
C ALA A 101 -2.82 10.64 -5.09
N PRO A 102 -2.79 9.62 -5.98
CA PRO A 102 -1.54 8.99 -6.39
C PRO A 102 -0.55 10.00 -6.97
N ALA A 103 0.71 9.89 -6.55
CA ALA A 103 1.77 10.71 -7.12
C ALA A 103 1.95 10.41 -8.61
N SER A 104 2.26 11.43 -9.41
CA SER A 104 2.58 11.23 -10.84
C SER A 104 3.94 10.54 -10.98
N PRO A 105 4.04 9.36 -11.61
CA PRO A 105 5.32 8.68 -11.81
C PRO A 105 6.36 9.53 -12.54
N HIS A 106 5.92 10.38 -13.47
CA HIS A 106 6.81 11.25 -14.25
C HIS A 106 7.52 12.30 -13.37
N LYS A 107 6.87 12.75 -12.28
CA LYS A 107 7.48 13.69 -11.33
C LYS A 107 8.46 13.02 -10.38
N PHE A 108 8.44 11.69 -10.29
CA PHE A 108 9.21 10.88 -9.35
C PHE A 108 10.19 9.93 -10.04
N THR A 109 10.59 10.21 -11.28
CA THR A 109 11.56 9.37 -12.02
C THR A 109 12.91 9.25 -11.32
N PHE A 110 13.30 10.28 -10.56
CA PHE A 110 14.51 10.27 -9.72
C PHE A 110 14.42 9.27 -8.55
N ALA A 111 13.21 8.86 -8.14
CA ALA A 111 12.95 7.90 -7.07
C ALA A 111 12.91 6.44 -7.58
N GLY A 112 13.16 6.22 -8.88
CA GLY A 112 13.19 4.91 -9.51
C GLY A 112 12.12 4.71 -10.59
N PRO A 113 12.31 3.72 -11.48
CA PRO A 113 11.39 3.48 -12.59
C PRO A 113 10.07 2.87 -12.11
N PHE A 114 8.96 3.49 -12.50
CA PHE A 114 7.63 2.93 -12.28
C PHE A 114 7.12 2.27 -13.57
N ASP A 115 6.93 0.96 -13.53
CA ASP A 115 6.32 0.19 -14.61
C ASP A 115 4.82 0.00 -14.35
N ALA A 116 4.00 0.61 -15.20
CA ALA A 116 2.55 0.57 -15.05
C ALA A 116 1.99 -0.79 -15.46
N ARG A 117 1.43 -1.52 -14.49
CA ARG A 117 0.81 -2.83 -14.70
C ARG A 117 -0.59 -2.90 -14.09
N ARG A 118 -1.44 -3.73 -14.68
CA ARG A 118 -2.74 -4.05 -14.09
C ARG A 118 -2.51 -4.82 -12.78
N LEU A 119 -3.09 -4.32 -11.69
CA LEU A 119 -3.07 -5.02 -10.41
C LEU A 119 -4.01 -6.23 -10.45
N ALA A 120 -3.56 -7.35 -9.87
CA ALA A 120 -4.35 -8.58 -9.77
C ALA A 120 -5.40 -8.54 -8.64
N VAL A 121 -5.42 -7.45 -7.86
CA VAL A 121 -6.35 -7.22 -6.75
C VAL A 121 -7.37 -6.14 -7.12
N PRO A 122 -8.59 -6.17 -6.55
CA PRO A 122 -9.53 -5.05 -6.66
C PRO A 122 -8.88 -3.74 -6.21
N SER A 123 -9.03 -2.70 -7.02
CA SER A 123 -8.41 -1.39 -6.76
C SER A 123 -9.39 -0.25 -6.99
N ILE A 124 -9.33 0.76 -6.13
CA ILE A 124 -10.07 2.01 -6.26
C ILE A 124 -9.06 3.15 -6.24
N VAL A 125 -9.22 4.09 -7.16
CA VAL A 125 -8.40 5.32 -7.22
C VAL A 125 -9.29 6.50 -6.82
N ILE A 126 -8.79 7.34 -5.93
CA ILE A 126 -9.38 8.64 -5.58
C ILE A 126 -8.36 9.69 -5.99
N GLY A 127 -8.70 10.51 -6.99
CA GLY A 127 -7.82 11.54 -7.56
C GLY A 127 -8.31 12.95 -7.25
#